data_AF-A0A7C4PAV8-F1
#
_entry.id   AF-A0A7C4PAV8-F1
#
_cell.length_a   1.000
_cell.length_b   1.000
_cell.length_c   1.000
_cell.angle_alpha   90.00
_cell.angle_beta   90.00
_cell.angle_gamma   90.00
#
_symmetry.space_group_name_H-M   'P 1'
#
loop_
_entity.id
_entity.type
_entity.pdbx_description
1 polymer ?
#
loop_
_entity_poly.entity_id
_entity_poly.type
_entity_poly.pdbx_seq_one_letter_code
_entity_poly.pdbx_strand_id
1 'polypeptide(L)'
;MMEKYKYIFGLVLLIIILLSSYFLGRSSKNCNDSVQTIIKRDTVIVVKQSEPIIIEKAKTKIVYTRDTIIQTQPFIAVVDTIIKKDTVYAKFEFPVNNFDLWIKKKPDSTLIQTITITKEITKDRPWWEASAYSLGGAVIGFLLGKTVK
;
A
#
# COMPACT_ATOMS: atom_id res chain seq x y z
N MET A 1 34.49 -57.07 -20.47
CA MET A 1 34.31 -56.75 -19.04
C MET A 1 33.74 -55.36 -18.81
N MET A 2 34.22 -54.32 -19.50
CA MET A 2 33.74 -52.92 -19.36
C MET A 2 32.24 -52.68 -19.58
N GLU A 3 31.57 -53.45 -20.44
CA GLU A 3 30.14 -53.21 -20.73
C GLU A 3 29.22 -53.53 -19.54
N LYS A 4 29.51 -54.59 -18.77
CA LYS A 4 28.72 -54.95 -17.58
C LYS A 4 28.79 -53.85 -16.51
N TYR A 5 29.95 -53.21 -16.35
CA TYR A 5 30.14 -52.11 -15.40
C TYR A 5 29.42 -50.82 -15.81
N LYS A 6 29.19 -50.60 -17.12
CA LYS A 6 28.40 -49.43 -17.59
C LYS A 6 26.95 -49.52 -17.13
N TYR A 7 26.33 -50.69 -17.21
CA TYR A 7 24.95 -50.89 -16.75
C TYR A 7 24.83 -50.79 -15.22
N ILE A 8 25.79 -51.37 -14.50
CA ILE A 8 25.84 -51.29 -13.02
C ILE A 8 26.01 -49.82 -12.59
N PHE A 9 26.91 -49.07 -13.23
CA PHE A 9 27.13 -47.66 -12.93
C PHE A 9 25.88 -46.81 -13.20
N GLY A 10 25.18 -47.03 -14.32
CA GLY A 10 23.94 -46.34 -14.63
C GLY A 10 22.83 -46.63 -13.62
N LEU A 11 22.73 -47.88 -13.14
CA LEU A 11 21.75 -48.29 -12.14
C LEU A 11 22.03 -47.64 -10.77
N VAL A 12 23.30 -47.60 -10.36
CA VAL A 12 23.71 -46.90 -9.12
C VAL A 12 23.40 -45.40 -9.20
N LEU A 13 23.66 -44.76 -10.34
CA LEU A 13 23.38 -43.34 -10.54
C LEU A 13 21.88 -43.04 -10.48
N LEU A 14 21.04 -43.92 -11.05
CA LEU A 14 19.59 -43.83 -10.97
C LEU A 14 19.07 -43.97 -9.52
N ILE A 15 19.64 -44.90 -8.74
CA ILE A 15 19.30 -45.06 -7.32
C ILE A 15 19.67 -43.80 -6.52
N ILE A 16 20.83 -43.19 -6.78
CA ILE A 16 21.25 -41.94 -6.12
C ILE A 16 20.30 -40.79 -6.45
N ILE A 17 19.86 -40.66 -7.71
CA ILE A 17 18.88 -39.66 -8.12
C ILE A 17 17.55 -39.85 -7.39
N LEU A 18 17.06 -41.10 -7.31
CA LEU A 18 15.80 -41.41 -6.62
C LEU A 18 15.86 -41.15 -5.11
N LEU A 19 16.98 -41.50 -4.46
CA LEU A 19 17.20 -41.22 -3.04
C LEU A 19 17.27 -39.70 -2.80
N SER A 20 18.04 -38.97 -3.61
CA SER A 20 18.13 -37.52 -3.53
C SER A 20 16.76 -36.87 -3.70
N SER A 21 15.99 -37.25 -4.72
CA SER A 21 14.66 -36.69 -4.96
C SER A 21 13.67 -37.01 -3.84
N TYR A 22 13.77 -38.20 -3.23
CA TYR A 22 12.95 -38.56 -2.07
C TYR A 22 13.26 -37.69 -0.84
N PHE A 23 14.55 -37.46 -0.55
CA PHE A 23 14.96 -36.60 0.57
C PHE A 23 14.58 -35.14 0.34
N LEU A 24 14.78 -34.60 -0.87
CA LEU A 24 14.38 -33.23 -1.21
C LEU A 24 12.85 -33.06 -1.18
N GLY A 25 12.09 -34.02 -1.70
CA GLY A 25 10.62 -33.99 -1.66
C GLY A 25 10.06 -34.02 -0.23
N ARG A 26 10.70 -34.74 0.69
CA ARG A 26 10.32 -34.73 2.12
C ARG A 26 10.65 -33.40 2.80
N SER A 27 11.75 -32.75 2.42
CA SER A 27 12.14 -31.44 2.94
C SER A 27 11.27 -30.29 2.39
N SER A 28 10.67 -30.46 1.21
CA SER A 28 9.90 -29.43 0.51
C SER A 28 8.45 -29.25 1.00
N LYS A 29 8.03 -29.94 2.07
CA LYS A 29 6.67 -29.79 2.63
C LYS A 29 6.38 -28.38 3.17
N ASN A 30 7.42 -27.59 3.45
CA ASN A 30 7.30 -26.24 4.03
C ASN A 30 7.76 -25.15 3.05
N CYS A 31 7.40 -25.25 1.77
CA CYS A 31 7.57 -24.12 0.86
C CYS A 31 6.43 -23.12 1.11
N ASN A 32 6.74 -22.06 1.85
CA ASN A 32 5.84 -20.93 2.07
C ASN A 32 5.72 -20.12 0.77
N ASP A 33 4.91 -20.59 -0.18
CA ASP A 33 4.44 -19.74 -1.27
C ASP A 33 3.44 -18.76 -0.66
N SER A 34 3.91 -17.57 -0.28
CA SER A 34 3.06 -16.51 0.24
C SER A 34 2.22 -15.92 -0.90
N VAL A 35 1.08 -16.53 -1.21
CA VAL A 35 0.12 -15.95 -2.16
C VAL A 35 -0.58 -14.79 -1.45
N GLN A 36 -0.21 -13.56 -1.78
CA GLN A 36 -0.92 -12.36 -1.30
C GLN A 36 -2.32 -12.34 -1.93
N THR A 37 -3.31 -12.82 -1.17
CA THR A 37 -4.72 -12.68 -1.57
C THR A 37 -5.21 -11.33 -1.04
N ILE A 38 -5.22 -10.32 -1.91
CA ILE A 38 -5.76 -9.00 -1.58
C ILE A 38 -7.29 -9.10 -1.60
N ILE A 39 -7.91 -9.28 -0.43
CA ILE A 39 -9.36 -9.21 -0.28
C ILE A 39 -9.75 -7.73 -0.37
N LYS A 40 -10.06 -7.24 -1.57
CA LYS A 40 -10.67 -5.92 -1.75
C LYS A 40 -12.13 -6.02 -1.32
N ARG A 41 -12.44 -5.49 -0.14
CA ARG A 41 -13.81 -5.30 0.32
C ARG A 41 -14.29 -3.96 -0.22
N ASP A 42 -15.40 -3.95 -0.93
CA ASP A 42 -16.01 -2.72 -1.43
C ASP A 42 -16.47 -1.88 -0.25
N THR A 43 -15.65 -0.92 0.19
CA THR A 43 -16.08 0.08 1.16
C THR A 43 -16.80 1.17 0.41
N VAL A 44 -18.11 1.30 0.65
CA VAL A 44 -18.88 2.47 0.22
C VAL A 44 -18.28 3.69 0.93
N ILE A 45 -17.54 4.50 0.18
CA ILE A 45 -17.00 5.76 0.68
C ILE A 45 -18.17 6.75 0.74
N VAL A 46 -18.78 6.87 1.91
CA VAL A 46 -19.75 7.94 2.16
C VAL A 46 -18.96 9.24 2.27
N VAL A 47 -18.76 9.92 1.15
CA VAL A 47 -18.17 11.27 1.11
C VAL A 47 -19.22 12.22 1.69
N LYS A 48 -19.18 12.42 3.01
CA LYS A 48 -20.02 13.42 3.65
C LYS A 48 -19.47 14.80 3.27
N GLN A 49 -20.21 15.53 2.45
CA GLN A 49 -19.87 16.91 2.13
C GLN A 49 -19.87 17.73 3.42
N SER A 50 -18.78 18.47 3.68
CA SER A 50 -18.70 19.33 4.85
C SER A 50 -19.76 20.42 4.74
N GLU A 51 -20.54 20.62 5.82
CA GLU A 51 -21.53 21.70 5.86
C GLU A 51 -20.88 23.06 5.59
N PRO A 52 -21.53 23.96 4.83
CA PRO A 52 -20.99 25.29 4.59
C PRO A 52 -20.94 26.11 5.89
N ILE A 53 -19.86 26.87 6.05
CA ILE A 53 -19.73 27.86 7.13
C ILE A 53 -20.39 29.15 6.61
N ILE A 54 -21.58 29.47 7.13
CA ILE A 54 -22.33 30.67 6.76
C ILE A 54 -22.18 31.69 7.88
N ILE A 55 -21.69 32.89 7.55
CA ILE A 55 -21.56 34.02 8.48
C ILE A 55 -22.62 35.05 8.11
N GLU A 56 -23.75 35.06 8.81
CA GLU A 56 -24.82 36.03 8.54
C GLU A 56 -24.52 37.41 9.13
N LYS A 57 -24.03 37.45 10.38
CA LYS A 57 -23.63 38.68 11.09
C LYS A 57 -22.50 38.38 12.06
N ALA A 58 -21.36 39.07 11.92
CA ALA A 58 -20.24 38.97 12.85
C ALA A 58 -19.88 40.37 13.38
N LYS A 59 -19.63 40.48 14.69
CA LYS A 59 -19.10 41.70 15.29
C LYS A 59 -17.63 41.83 14.91
N THR A 60 -17.30 42.84 14.13
CA THR A 60 -15.93 43.15 13.74
C THR A 60 -15.28 44.06 14.77
N LYS A 61 -13.99 43.86 15.03
CA LYS A 61 -13.16 44.85 15.73
C LYS A 61 -12.59 45.80 14.68
N ILE A 62 -12.96 47.07 14.76
CA ILE A 62 -12.45 48.11 13.86
C ILE A 62 -11.29 48.83 14.57
N VAL A 63 -10.12 48.87 13.94
CA VAL A 63 -8.95 49.60 14.40
C VAL A 63 -8.66 50.71 13.39
N TYR A 64 -8.70 51.97 13.84
CA TYR A 64 -8.37 53.11 12.99
C TYR A 64 -6.87 53.40 13.06
N THR A 65 -6.19 53.46 11.92
CA THR A 65 -4.74 53.68 11.82
C THR A 65 -4.45 55.09 11.31
N ARG A 66 -4.38 56.08 12.20
CA ARG A 66 -4.35 57.50 11.81
C ARG A 66 -2.92 58.06 11.88
N ASP A 67 -2.26 58.22 10.74
CA ASP A 67 -0.95 58.92 10.66
C ASP A 67 -0.84 60.01 9.57
N THR A 68 -1.83 60.22 8.70
CA THR A 68 -1.73 61.26 7.65
C THR A 68 -3.07 61.89 7.25
N ILE A 69 -2.99 63.13 6.77
CA ILE A 69 -4.07 63.98 6.22
C ILE A 69 -4.62 63.33 4.94
N ILE A 70 -5.45 62.29 5.08
CA ILE A 70 -6.20 61.66 4.00
C ILE A 70 -7.67 61.91 4.28
N GLN A 71 -8.44 62.24 3.23
CA GLN A 71 -9.86 62.62 3.33
C GLN A 71 -10.76 61.45 3.81
N THR A 72 -10.29 60.21 3.66
CA THR A 72 -10.94 58.98 4.14
C THR A 72 -10.18 58.39 5.32
N GLN A 73 -10.90 57.92 6.34
CA GLN A 73 -10.30 57.33 7.54
C GLN A 73 -9.85 55.89 7.26
N PRO A 74 -8.54 55.59 7.25
CA PRO A 74 -8.06 54.22 7.14
C PRO A 74 -8.52 53.40 8.35
N PHE A 75 -8.97 52.17 8.09
CA PHE A 75 -9.41 51.25 9.12
C PHE A 75 -9.05 49.81 8.78
N ILE A 76 -8.84 49.04 9.84
CA ILE A 76 -8.64 47.60 9.78
C ILE A 76 -9.85 46.96 10.46
N ALA A 77 -10.62 46.18 9.71
CA ALA A 77 -11.70 45.37 10.26
C ALA A 77 -11.21 43.93 10.46
N VAL A 78 -11.22 43.46 11.70
CA VAL A 78 -10.82 42.09 12.05
C VAL A 78 -12.01 41.33 12.61
N VAL A 79 -12.22 40.12 12.10
CA VAL A 79 -13.16 39.13 12.62
C VAL A 79 -12.35 37.91 13.02
N ASP A 80 -12.37 37.57 14.29
CA ASP A 80 -11.81 36.32 14.81
C ASP A 80 -12.91 35.64 15.62
N THR A 81 -13.47 34.57 15.06
CA THR A 81 -14.65 33.91 15.63
C THR A 81 -14.57 32.40 15.47
N ILE A 82 -15.23 31.67 16.37
CA ILE A 82 -15.36 30.22 16.30
C ILE A 82 -16.80 29.90 15.88
N ILE A 83 -16.99 29.18 14.78
CA ILE A 83 -18.30 28.79 14.24
C ILE A 83 -18.33 27.28 14.08
N LYS A 84 -19.31 26.60 14.69
CA LYS A 84 -19.44 25.14 14.61
C LYS A 84 -18.15 24.36 14.96
N LYS A 85 -17.32 24.90 15.87
CA LYS A 85 -16.00 24.37 16.29
C LYS A 85 -14.86 24.58 15.28
N ASP A 86 -15.12 25.28 14.18
CA ASP A 86 -14.11 25.76 13.25
C ASP A 86 -13.69 27.18 13.64
N THR A 87 -12.40 27.50 13.49
CA THR A 87 -11.88 28.84 13.73
C THR A 87 -11.87 29.60 12.41
N VAL A 88 -12.49 30.78 12.37
CA VAL A 88 -12.52 31.67 11.21
C VAL A 88 -11.89 33.00 11.60
N TYR A 89 -10.85 33.36 10.86
CA TYR A 89 -10.17 34.64 10.96
C TYR A 89 -10.29 35.36 9.62
N ALA A 90 -10.81 36.58 9.63
CA ALA A 90 -10.90 37.45 8.46
C ALA A 90 -10.38 38.84 8.82
N LYS A 91 -9.58 39.43 7.94
CA LYS A 91 -9.00 40.76 8.11
C LYS A 91 -9.17 41.54 6.82
N PHE A 92 -9.67 42.76 6.93
CA PHE A 92 -9.80 43.71 5.83
C PHE A 92 -9.09 45.01 6.17
N GLU A 93 -8.26 45.51 5.25
CA GLU A 93 -7.50 46.75 5.41
C GLU A 93 -7.91 47.77 4.35
N PHE A 94 -8.42 48.92 4.80
CA PHE A 94 -8.73 50.07 3.95
C PHE A 94 -7.70 51.19 4.19
N PRO A 95 -7.20 51.89 3.15
CA PRO A 95 -7.65 51.95 1.75
C PRO A 95 -6.97 50.96 0.80
N VAL A 96 -6.01 50.17 1.28
CA VAL A 96 -5.24 49.23 0.46
C VAL A 96 -6.12 48.15 -0.18
N ASN A 97 -7.32 47.93 0.38
CA ASN A 97 -8.29 46.90 -0.01
C ASN A 97 -7.70 45.48 0.08
N ASN A 98 -6.86 45.25 1.10
CA ASN A 98 -6.29 43.95 1.35
C ASN A 98 -7.28 43.09 2.16
N PHE A 99 -7.46 41.83 1.76
CA PHE A 99 -8.39 40.90 2.40
C PHE A 99 -7.71 39.55 2.67
N ASP A 100 -7.55 39.22 3.95
CA ASP A 100 -7.00 37.95 4.40
C ASP A 100 -8.11 37.10 5.04
N LEU A 101 -8.24 35.85 4.61
CA LEU A 101 -9.21 34.89 5.14
C LEU A 101 -8.52 33.58 5.50
N TRP A 102 -8.69 33.15 6.75
CA TRP A 102 -8.13 31.94 7.31
C TRP A 102 -9.23 31.12 7.97
N ILE A 103 -9.38 29.87 7.55
CA ILE A 103 -10.38 28.95 8.08
C ILE A 103 -9.66 27.70 8.55
N LYS A 104 -9.69 27.44 9.86
CA LYS A 104 -9.17 26.21 10.46
C LYS A 104 -10.34 25.32 10.84
N LYS A 105 -10.58 24.29 10.02
CA LYS A 105 -11.60 23.28 10.30
C LYS A 105 -11.15 22.34 11.40
N LYS A 106 -12.09 21.88 12.21
CA LYS A 106 -11.87 20.79 13.14
C LYS A 106 -11.56 19.51 12.33
N PRO A 107 -10.56 18.69 12.74
CA PRO A 107 -10.34 17.39 12.12
C PRO A 107 -11.56 16.50 12.35
N ASP A 108 -12.25 16.13 11.27
CA ASP A 108 -13.33 15.16 11.29
C ASP A 108 -12.77 13.76 11.58
N SER A 109 -13.30 13.10 12.60
CA SER A 109 -12.75 11.87 13.17
C SER A 109 -13.03 10.59 12.35
N THR A 110 -13.38 10.71 11.08
CA THR A 110 -13.64 9.55 10.22
C THR A 110 -12.55 9.38 9.17
N LEU A 111 -11.30 9.21 9.63
CA LEU A 111 -10.28 8.56 8.81
C LEU A 111 -10.60 7.06 8.82
N ILE A 112 -11.31 6.59 7.79
CA ILE A 112 -11.56 5.17 7.59
C ILE A 112 -10.20 4.53 7.29
N GLN A 113 -9.62 3.86 8.29
CA GLN A 113 -8.37 3.15 8.13
C GLN A 113 -8.60 1.95 7.21
N THR A 114 -7.90 1.90 6.08
CA THR A 114 -7.84 0.72 5.22
C THR A 114 -7.16 -0.41 5.99
N ILE A 115 -7.92 -1.40 6.44
CA ILE A 115 -7.37 -2.60 7.09
C ILE A 115 -6.97 -3.58 5.98
N THR A 116 -5.68 -3.65 5.67
CA THR A 116 -5.14 -4.69 4.79
C THR A 116 -4.96 -5.97 5.60
N ILE A 117 -5.87 -6.93 5.43
CA ILE A 117 -5.75 -8.26 6.04
C ILE A 117 -4.88 -9.13 5.14
N THR A 118 -3.61 -9.31 5.51
CA THR A 118 -2.72 -10.26 4.84
C THR A 118 -2.98 -11.66 5.38
N LYS A 119 -3.65 -12.51 4.59
CA LYS A 119 -3.81 -13.93 4.93
C LYS A 119 -2.71 -14.74 4.26
N GLU A 120 -1.85 -15.36 5.05
CA GLU A 120 -0.90 -16.36 4.56
C GLU A 120 -1.68 -17.64 4.24
N ILE A 121 -1.71 -18.02 2.96
CA ILE A 121 -2.27 -19.30 2.52
C ILE A 121 -1.09 -20.22 2.27
N THR A 122 -0.86 -21.19 3.15
CA THR A 122 0.12 -22.25 2.93
C THR A 122 -0.46 -23.24 1.93
N LYS A 123 0.14 -23.32 0.74
CA LYS A 123 -0.24 -24.31 -0.28
C LYS A 123 0.53 -25.61 -0.04
N ASP A 124 -0.17 -26.67 0.31
CA ASP A 124 0.42 -28.01 0.42
C ASP A 124 0.84 -28.50 -0.97
N ARG A 125 2.15 -28.69 -1.17
CA ARG A 125 2.67 -29.32 -2.39
C ARG A 125 2.66 -30.85 -2.24
N PRO A 126 2.19 -31.60 -3.25
CA PRO A 126 2.18 -33.05 -3.19
C PRO A 126 3.61 -33.62 -3.21
N TRP A 127 3.85 -34.66 -2.41
CA TRP A 127 5.18 -35.25 -2.19
C TRP A 127 5.86 -35.82 -3.45
N TRP A 128 5.09 -36.14 -4.49
CA TRP A 128 5.60 -36.73 -5.74
C TRP A 128 6.12 -35.68 -6.72
N GLU A 129 5.77 -34.40 -6.55
CA GLU A 129 6.06 -33.33 -7.50
C GLU A 129 7.59 -33.12 -7.66
N ALA A 130 8.34 -33.15 -6.56
CA ALA A 130 9.80 -33.05 -6.58
C ALA A 130 10.47 -34.22 -7.32
N SER A 131 9.95 -35.44 -7.14
CA SER A 131 10.45 -36.63 -7.83
C SER A 131 10.15 -36.58 -9.33
N ALA A 132 8.96 -36.10 -9.73
CA ALA A 132 8.59 -35.94 -11.13
C ALA A 132 9.49 -34.91 -11.84
N TYR A 133 9.75 -33.75 -11.24
CA TYR A 133 10.67 -32.75 -11.82
C TYR A 133 12.10 -33.28 -11.94
N SER A 134 12.58 -34.01 -10.93
CA SER A 134 13.94 -34.57 -10.94
C SER A 134 14.11 -35.62 -12.05
N LEU A 135 13.14 -36.51 -12.21
CA LEU A 135 13.13 -37.50 -13.29
C LEU A 135 13.01 -36.84 -14.66
N GLY A 136 12.12 -35.84 -14.80
CA GLY A 136 11.97 -35.07 -16.03
C GLY A 136 13.28 -34.40 -16.45
N GLY A 137 13.96 -33.72 -15.51
CA GLY A 137 15.26 -33.11 -15.75
C GLY A 137 16.35 -34.11 -16.14
N ALA A 138 16.39 -35.28 -15.52
CA ALA A 138 17.34 -36.33 -15.86
C ALA A 138 17.11 -36.89 -17.27
N VAL A 139 15.85 -37.12 -17.66
CA VAL A 139 15.51 -37.60 -19.01
C VAL A 139 15.88 -36.56 -20.07
N ILE A 140 15.53 -35.29 -19.84
CA ILE A 140 15.86 -34.20 -20.76
C ILE A 140 17.38 -34.03 -20.87
N GLY A 141 18.10 -34.04 -19.74
CA GLY A 141 19.56 -33.95 -19.71
C GLY A 141 20.23 -35.11 -20.44
N PHE A 142 19.71 -36.32 -20.31
CA PHE A 142 20.20 -37.50 -21.04
C PHE A 142 19.98 -37.37 -22.55
N LEU A 143 18.80 -36.90 -22.97
CA LEU A 143 18.51 -36.68 -24.39
C LEU A 143 19.42 -35.62 -25.00
N LEU A 144 19.63 -34.50 -24.31
CA LEU A 144 20.55 -33.44 -24.74
C LEU A 144 22.00 -33.91 -24.80
N GLY A 145 22.45 -34.68 -23.81
CA GLY A 145 23.79 -35.27 -23.81
C GLY A 145 24.02 -36.26 -24.96
N LYS A 146 22.95 -36.89 -25.46
CA LYS A 146 23.02 -37.81 -26.59
C LYS A 146 23.03 -37.08 -27.95
N THR A 147 22.39 -35.91 -28.06
CA THR A 147 22.36 -35.13 -29.30
C THR A 147 23.59 -34.25 -29.51
N VAL A 148 24.33 -33.92 -28.45
CA VAL A 148 25.59 -33.14 -28.52
C VAL A 148 26.81 -34.03 -28.87
N LYS A 149 26.56 -35.24 -29.41
CA LYS A 149 27.59 -36.21 -29.78
C LYS A 149 27.76 -36.32 -31.28
#